data_AF-A0A9W8F069-F1
#
_entry.id   AF-A0A9W8F069-F1
#
_cell.length_a   1.000
_cell.length_b   1.000
_cell.length_c   1.000
_cell.angle_alpha   90.00
_cell.angle_beta   90.00
_cell.angle_gamma   90.00
#
_symmetry.space_group_name_H-M   'P 1'
#
loop_
_entity.id
_entity.type
_entity.pdbx_description
1 polymer ?
#
loop_
_entity_poly.entity_id
_entity_poly.type
_entity_poly.pdbx_seq_one_letter_code
_entity_poly.pdbx_strand_id
1 'polypeptide(L)'
;MDKRQQQPPYSYYGARADANASSLDDFGAHNNPAAHARGTGFDNPFADQSSAAAVDGSRHNHYAGNNRHMGFGNFGPDINEKEARMDSYAQKQSAKAVAGGGTGGEGNVVKGSHEHVEDLETTKSRRMWVLLTWMLTFWIPSPFLSWCGRMQRPDVRMAWREKVAICVIIVFLWFLLLFVIIGLGLILCPKEYVWTLDDVAGHSTEKSSYVALRGSVYDITDFMRQKHGDSAYTATMDTFLQSYSGNDVNASFPLPVRVACPQFANAKTDPNYLFYYPVSGASEADPNQANMFQHTMNRDPISKELQDPDFFAKYALPTMKKFKKGGVVWSYDWVNSMYKDQSQFWRVINKEVFNLQPYFDAAKSGLNVNKKYNILDSRLEDIMDQGGYGSADITNSWNSIAWDPATRESNYNCMKNLFYVGEVDDRHSIRCLFTNYMLLAFACLLMLVVLVKFLAALQFGNKKRPVPPSKFVVCQVPCYTEDDDSLIKTINSLTALDYQDNHKLIFIICDGNIIGSGNDKPTPRIVLDILGVDPYYDPP
;
A
#
# COMPACT_ATOMS: atom_id res chain seq x y z
N MET A 1 -24.34 -30.25 3.26
CA MET A 1 -22.98 -29.84 2.84
C MET A 1 -22.45 -28.93 3.93
N ASP A 2 -21.70 -29.56 4.82
CA ASP A 2 -21.47 -29.14 6.20
C ASP A 2 -20.57 -27.92 6.35
N LYS A 3 -21.05 -26.94 7.11
CA LYS A 3 -20.23 -25.99 7.83
C LYS A 3 -19.64 -26.68 9.05
N ARG A 4 -18.40 -27.13 8.97
CA ARG A 4 -17.62 -27.50 10.17
C ARG A 4 -17.00 -26.24 10.75
N GLN A 5 -17.49 -25.84 11.93
CA GLN A 5 -16.81 -24.92 12.83
C GLN A 5 -15.44 -25.52 13.16
N GLN A 6 -14.37 -24.85 12.73
CA GLN A 6 -13.01 -25.20 13.11
C GLN A 6 -12.75 -24.66 14.52
N GLN A 7 -12.63 -25.58 15.48
CA GLN A 7 -12.03 -25.31 16.78
C GLN A 7 -10.51 -25.16 16.60
N PRO A 8 -9.83 -24.23 17.30
CA PRO A 8 -8.38 -24.11 17.25
C PRO A 8 -7.71 -25.34 17.90
N PRO A 9 -6.47 -25.69 17.49
CA PRO A 9 -5.73 -26.78 18.11
C PRO A 9 -5.40 -26.44 19.57
N TYR A 10 -5.55 -27.44 20.44
CA TYR A 10 -5.25 -27.33 21.86
C TYR A 10 -3.78 -26.95 22.07
N SER A 11 -3.54 -25.75 22.59
CA SER A 11 -2.26 -25.40 23.21
C SER A 11 -2.09 -26.26 24.46
N TYR A 12 -1.09 -27.14 24.46
CA TYR A 12 -0.74 -28.01 25.58
C TYR A 12 -0.01 -27.24 26.70
N TYR A 13 -0.63 -26.20 27.25
CA TYR A 13 -0.22 -25.57 28.50
C TYR A 13 -1.46 -25.08 29.29
N GLY A 14 -1.82 -25.81 30.35
CA GLY A 14 -2.92 -25.54 31.30
C GLY A 14 -4.21 -26.33 30.99
N ALA A 15 -4.94 -26.97 31.91
CA ALA A 15 -4.91 -27.02 33.36
C ALA A 15 -5.44 -28.39 33.86
N ARG A 16 -4.98 -28.82 35.03
CA ARG A 16 -5.41 -30.04 35.73
C ARG A 16 -6.71 -29.75 36.49
N ALA A 17 -7.66 -30.66 36.38
CA ALA A 17 -8.95 -30.62 37.04
C ALA A 17 -8.83 -30.80 38.56
N ASP A 18 -9.56 -29.96 39.30
CA ASP A 18 -9.87 -30.18 40.71
C ASP A 18 -11.00 -31.23 40.82
N ALA A 19 -10.69 -32.35 41.44
CA ALA A 19 -11.65 -33.32 41.92
C ALA A 19 -11.73 -33.21 43.44
N ASN A 20 -12.90 -32.81 43.96
CA ASN A 20 -13.57 -33.43 45.12
C ASN A 20 -14.83 -32.65 45.52
N ALA A 21 -15.96 -33.35 45.55
CA ALA A 21 -16.91 -33.47 46.67
C ALA A 21 -18.40 -33.48 46.24
N SER A 22 -18.96 -34.70 46.26
CA SER A 22 -20.26 -35.10 46.87
C SER A 22 -21.59 -34.45 46.45
N SER A 23 -22.44 -35.33 45.88
CA SER A 23 -23.71 -35.84 46.44
C SER A 23 -25.07 -35.30 45.93
N LEU A 24 -25.91 -36.30 45.59
CA LEU A 24 -27.39 -36.40 45.66
C LEU A 24 -28.17 -35.70 44.53
N ASP A 25 -28.76 -36.47 43.60
CA ASP A 25 -30.18 -36.93 43.62
C ASP A 25 -31.03 -35.95 42.77
N ASP A 26 -32.02 -36.27 41.96
CA ASP A 26 -32.72 -37.48 41.50
C ASP A 26 -33.76 -36.98 40.45
N PHE A 27 -34.32 -37.88 39.62
CA PHE A 27 -35.47 -37.71 38.70
C PHE A 27 -35.34 -36.74 37.51
N GLY A 28 -35.81 -37.01 36.29
CA GLY A 28 -36.64 -38.05 35.68
C GLY A 28 -36.96 -37.52 34.25
N ALA A 29 -36.59 -38.24 33.20
CA ALA A 29 -37.46 -39.14 32.43
C ALA A 29 -38.44 -38.47 31.43
N HIS A 30 -38.29 -38.90 30.17
CA HIS A 30 -39.30 -39.19 29.14
C HIS A 30 -39.63 -38.21 27.97
N ASN A 31 -39.20 -38.69 26.78
CA ASN A 31 -39.99 -38.99 25.56
C ASN A 31 -40.33 -37.90 24.51
N ASN A 32 -39.51 -37.82 23.45
CA ASN A 32 -39.74 -38.17 22.01
C ASN A 32 -41.20 -38.38 21.48
N PRO A 33 -41.45 -38.45 20.14
CA PRO A 33 -40.81 -37.84 18.94
C PRO A 33 -41.79 -37.42 17.77
N ALA A 34 -41.21 -36.82 16.72
CA ALA A 34 -41.48 -36.92 15.26
C ALA A 34 -42.89 -36.67 14.61
N ALA A 35 -42.93 -35.85 13.53
CA ALA A 35 -43.11 -36.28 12.11
C ALA A 35 -43.59 -35.16 11.13
N HIS A 36 -42.93 -35.07 9.95
CA HIS A 36 -43.40 -34.81 8.56
C HIS A 36 -44.33 -33.58 8.21
N ALA A 37 -44.32 -32.91 7.04
CA ALA A 37 -43.54 -32.87 5.79
C ALA A 37 -44.04 -31.71 4.86
N ARG A 38 -43.16 -31.26 3.93
CA ARG A 38 -43.37 -30.68 2.56
C ARG A 38 -44.10 -29.32 2.31
N GLY A 39 -43.38 -28.43 1.60
CA GLY A 39 -43.77 -27.95 0.26
C GLY A 39 -43.86 -26.43 -0.01
N THR A 40 -42.93 -25.89 -0.83
CA THR A 40 -43.03 -24.77 -1.84
C THR A 40 -43.57 -23.39 -1.39
N GLY A 41 -43.13 -22.21 -1.83
CA GLY A 41 -42.11 -21.71 -2.76
C GLY A 41 -42.25 -20.17 -2.87
N PHE A 42 -41.12 -19.49 -3.12
CA PHE A 42 -40.86 -18.20 -3.80
C PHE A 42 -41.77 -16.95 -3.65
N ASP A 43 -41.04 -15.84 -3.42
CA ASP A 43 -41.12 -14.49 -4.02
C ASP A 43 -41.62 -13.24 -3.26
N ASN A 44 -40.73 -12.25 -3.30
CA ASN A 44 -40.78 -10.80 -3.02
C ASN A 44 -41.55 -10.06 -4.17
N PRO A 45 -41.52 -8.72 -4.44
CA PRO A 45 -40.92 -7.53 -3.78
C PRO A 45 -41.77 -6.20 -3.91
N PHE A 46 -41.15 -5.00 -3.65
CA PHE A 46 -41.48 -3.61 -4.12
C PHE A 46 -42.63 -2.82 -3.42
N ALA A 47 -42.70 -1.48 -3.30
CA ALA A 47 -41.89 -0.29 -3.66
C ALA A 47 -42.43 1.01 -2.97
N ASP A 48 -41.57 2.04 -2.97
CA ASP A 48 -41.64 3.53 -2.89
C ASP A 48 -42.93 4.43 -2.97
N GLN A 49 -42.70 5.72 -2.61
CA GLN A 49 -43.43 7.02 -2.86
C GLN A 49 -44.36 7.57 -1.73
N SER A 50 -44.55 8.87 -1.41
CA SER A 50 -44.07 10.22 -1.84
C SER A 50 -44.67 11.37 -0.95
N SER A 51 -44.05 12.57 -0.99
CA SER A 51 -44.61 13.97 -0.97
C SER A 51 -45.14 14.78 0.28
N ALA A 52 -44.64 16.05 0.33
CA ALA A 52 -45.30 17.37 0.51
C ALA A 52 -45.42 18.13 1.87
N ALA A 53 -45.02 19.43 1.86
CA ALA A 53 -45.80 20.66 2.19
C ALA A 53 -45.06 21.74 3.05
N ALA A 54 -45.40 23.02 2.80
CA ALA A 54 -44.79 24.26 3.30
C ALA A 54 -45.82 25.19 4.00
N VAL A 55 -45.40 26.05 4.97
CA VAL A 55 -46.08 27.28 5.51
C VAL A 55 -45.01 28.14 6.25
N ASP A 56 -44.63 29.35 5.81
CA ASP A 56 -45.07 30.75 6.12
C ASP A 56 -44.63 31.36 7.49
N GLY A 57 -44.17 32.62 7.46
CA GLY A 57 -43.77 33.45 8.62
C GLY A 57 -42.96 34.74 8.31
N SER A 58 -43.65 35.81 7.88
CA SER A 58 -43.25 37.24 7.80
C SER A 58 -42.77 37.85 9.16
N ARG A 59 -42.02 38.99 9.35
CA ARG A 59 -41.94 40.33 8.71
C ARG A 59 -40.86 41.27 9.36
N HIS A 60 -40.26 42.19 8.57
CA HIS A 60 -39.75 43.59 8.83
C HIS A 60 -38.68 43.92 9.92
N ASN A 61 -37.79 44.94 9.88
CA ASN A 61 -37.45 46.12 9.02
C ASN A 61 -36.07 46.71 9.52
N HIS A 62 -35.10 47.09 8.66
CA HIS A 62 -34.65 48.47 8.30
C HIS A 62 -33.25 48.97 8.79
N TYR A 63 -32.52 49.54 7.80
CA TYR A 63 -31.53 50.65 7.78
C TYR A 63 -30.04 50.52 8.22
N ALA A 64 -29.20 50.84 7.22
CA ALA A 64 -28.01 51.72 7.22
C ALA A 64 -26.58 51.16 7.51
N GLY A 65 -25.64 51.51 6.61
CA GLY A 65 -24.31 52.00 7.03
C GLY A 65 -23.05 51.28 6.54
N ASN A 66 -22.58 51.64 5.34
CA ASN A 66 -21.19 51.93 4.93
C ASN A 66 -19.96 51.12 5.45
N ASN A 67 -19.19 50.62 4.46
CA ASN A 67 -17.72 50.64 4.31
C ASN A 67 -16.78 50.22 5.47
N ARG A 68 -16.01 49.14 5.24
CA ARG A 68 -14.53 49.17 5.08
C ARG A 68 -14.02 47.76 4.74
N HIS A 69 -13.29 47.65 3.62
CA HIS A 69 -12.56 46.47 3.18
C HIS A 69 -11.07 46.81 3.23
N MET A 70 -10.25 46.01 3.92
CA MET A 70 -8.79 45.85 3.74
C MET A 70 -8.29 44.74 4.68
N GLY A 71 -7.59 43.74 4.13
CA GLY A 71 -6.70 42.86 4.90
C GLY A 71 -6.67 41.38 4.51
N PHE A 72 -5.82 41.03 3.53
CA PHE A 72 -5.00 39.81 3.35
C PHE A 72 -5.47 38.46 3.92
N GLY A 73 -5.40 37.32 3.24
CA GLY A 73 -4.82 36.93 1.95
C GLY A 73 -4.89 35.40 1.84
N ASN A 74 -5.11 34.85 0.64
CA ASN A 74 -5.11 33.40 0.40
C ASN A 74 -4.16 33.05 -0.75
N PHE A 75 -3.25 32.11 -0.45
CA PHE A 75 -2.35 31.43 -1.36
C PHE A 75 -3.07 30.24 -2.00
N GLY A 76 -2.96 30.11 -3.33
CA GLY A 76 -3.36 28.93 -4.10
C GLY A 76 -3.65 29.29 -5.55
N PRO A 77 -2.74 29.03 -6.51
CA PRO A 77 -3.01 29.25 -7.93
C PRO A 77 -3.72 28.03 -8.52
N ASP A 78 -4.98 28.22 -8.88
CA ASP A 78 -5.72 27.32 -9.74
C ASP A 78 -5.20 27.36 -11.18
N ILE A 79 -5.12 26.15 -11.72
CA ILE A 79 -4.75 25.76 -13.06
C ILE A 79 -5.93 25.96 -14.02
N ASN A 80 -5.89 26.98 -14.90
CA ASN A 80 -6.38 26.95 -16.29
C ASN A 80 -6.62 28.37 -16.84
N GLU A 81 -5.57 29.03 -17.35
CA GLU A 81 -5.76 30.14 -18.29
C GLU A 81 -4.45 30.48 -19.03
N LYS A 82 -3.97 29.58 -19.90
CA LYS A 82 -2.73 29.83 -20.66
C LYS A 82 -2.74 29.46 -22.15
N GLU A 83 -3.91 29.30 -22.76
CA GLU A 83 -4.00 29.13 -24.23
C GLU A 83 -4.58 30.34 -24.99
N ALA A 84 -4.96 31.43 -24.31
CA ALA A 84 -5.57 32.60 -24.98
C ALA A 84 -4.71 33.88 -25.00
N ARG A 85 -3.40 33.80 -24.73
CA ARG A 85 -2.53 34.99 -24.61
C ARG A 85 -1.36 35.02 -25.59
N MET A 86 -1.57 34.56 -26.82
CA MET A 86 -0.59 34.74 -27.90
C MET A 86 -1.04 35.68 -29.03
N ASP A 87 -2.31 36.07 -29.11
CA ASP A 87 -2.80 36.87 -30.26
C ASP A 87 -2.91 38.38 -30.00
N SER A 88 -2.73 38.85 -28.77
CA SER A 88 -2.89 40.28 -28.43
C SER A 88 -1.64 41.16 -28.60
N TYR A 89 -0.50 40.59 -29.02
CA TYR A 89 0.74 41.36 -29.28
C TYR A 89 0.93 41.77 -30.74
N ALA A 90 0.25 41.12 -31.70
CA ALA A 90 0.38 41.44 -33.12
C ALA A 90 -0.28 42.77 -33.55
N GLN A 91 -1.17 43.34 -32.72
CA GLN A 91 -1.99 44.48 -33.11
C GLN A 91 -1.51 45.86 -32.57
N LYS A 92 -0.36 45.92 -31.89
CA LYS A 92 0.21 47.18 -31.38
C LYS A 92 1.41 47.73 -32.17
N GLN A 93 1.63 47.27 -33.40
CA GLN A 93 2.72 47.77 -34.26
C GLN A 93 2.27 48.65 -35.45
N SER A 94 0.98 48.87 -35.70
CA SER A 94 0.53 49.77 -36.79
C SER A 94 0.32 51.24 -36.39
N ALA A 95 0.67 51.64 -35.16
CA ALA A 95 0.43 53.00 -34.69
C ALA A 95 1.61 53.60 -33.92
N LYS A 96 2.77 53.76 -34.57
CA LYS A 96 3.80 54.76 -34.18
C LYS A 96 4.91 54.87 -35.23
N ALA A 97 4.64 55.57 -36.33
CA ALA A 97 5.69 56.11 -37.20
C ALA A 97 5.17 57.36 -37.93
N VAL A 98 5.00 58.46 -37.19
CA VAL A 98 4.94 59.81 -37.76
C VAL A 98 5.76 60.71 -36.83
N ALA A 99 6.98 61.08 -37.25
CA ALA A 99 7.63 62.37 -36.98
C ALA A 99 9.11 62.38 -37.42
N GLY A 100 9.43 63.25 -38.40
CA GLY A 100 10.72 63.93 -38.67
C GLY A 100 11.94 63.06 -39.07
N GLY A 101 12.80 63.40 -40.03
CA GLY A 101 13.11 64.58 -40.85
C GLY A 101 14.47 64.32 -41.55
N GLY A 102 14.79 65.06 -42.63
CA GLY A 102 15.88 64.82 -43.63
C GLY A 102 17.30 64.47 -43.13
N THR A 103 18.24 64.00 -43.96
CA THR A 103 18.68 64.56 -45.26
C THR A 103 19.60 63.58 -46.03
N GLY A 104 19.53 63.61 -47.37
CA GLY A 104 20.61 63.47 -48.38
C GLY A 104 21.61 62.30 -48.39
N GLY A 105 21.71 61.61 -49.54
CA GLY A 105 22.93 60.89 -49.97
C GLY A 105 22.70 59.68 -50.88
N GLU A 106 23.10 59.79 -52.15
CA GLU A 106 22.96 58.79 -53.22
C GLU A 106 23.80 57.50 -53.03
N GLY A 107 23.26 56.37 -53.53
CA GLY A 107 24.02 55.35 -54.26
C GLY A 107 24.67 54.18 -53.49
N ASN A 108 23.99 53.04 -53.40
CA ASN A 108 24.38 51.78 -54.09
C ASN A 108 23.52 50.58 -53.64
N VAL A 109 23.08 49.82 -54.63
CA VAL A 109 22.43 48.51 -54.48
C VAL A 109 23.49 47.46 -54.13
N VAL A 110 23.39 46.84 -52.95
CA VAL A 110 24.08 45.56 -52.68
C VAL A 110 23.07 44.57 -52.06
N LYS A 111 22.89 43.45 -52.78
CA LYS A 111 22.19 42.23 -52.36
C LYS A 111 22.81 41.65 -51.10
N GLY A 112 21.98 41.34 -50.10
CA GLY A 112 22.34 40.50 -48.96
C GLY A 112 21.25 40.55 -47.91
N SER A 113 20.27 39.65 -48.02
CA SER A 113 19.23 39.46 -47.02
C SER A 113 19.84 38.93 -45.73
N HIS A 114 20.19 39.85 -44.81
CA HIS A 114 20.28 39.52 -43.40
C HIS A 114 18.85 39.49 -42.87
N GLU A 115 18.30 38.28 -42.78
CA GLU A 115 17.14 38.01 -41.95
C GLU A 115 17.48 38.47 -40.53
N HIS A 116 16.77 39.50 -40.06
CA HIS A 116 16.97 40.09 -38.75
C HIS A 116 16.49 39.07 -37.71
N VAL A 117 17.38 38.17 -37.27
CA VAL A 117 17.10 37.29 -36.13
C VAL A 117 17.09 38.19 -34.90
N GLU A 118 15.91 38.60 -34.47
CA GLU A 118 15.75 39.28 -33.18
C GLU A 118 16.16 38.30 -32.07
N ASP A 119 17.29 38.57 -31.43
CA ASP A 119 17.73 37.86 -30.24
C ASP A 119 16.78 38.18 -29.08
N LEU A 120 15.78 37.33 -28.91
CA LEU A 120 14.85 37.39 -27.78
C LEU A 120 15.61 37.11 -26.47
N GLU A 121 15.35 37.91 -25.44
CA GLU A 121 15.97 37.73 -24.12
C GLU A 121 15.69 36.33 -23.55
N THR A 122 16.77 35.57 -23.30
CA THR A 122 16.64 34.21 -22.75
C THR A 122 16.22 34.25 -21.28
N THR A 123 15.09 33.61 -20.97
CA THR A 123 14.59 33.51 -19.60
C THR A 123 15.54 32.69 -18.70
N LYS A 124 15.56 32.99 -17.40
CA LYS A 124 16.37 32.24 -16.41
C LYS A 124 16.05 30.73 -16.40
N SER A 125 14.78 30.36 -16.58
CA SER A 125 14.33 28.97 -16.69
C SER A 125 14.96 28.26 -17.89
N ARG A 126 15.01 28.92 -19.06
CA ARG A 126 15.64 28.38 -20.27
C ARG A 126 17.14 28.13 -20.06
N ARG A 127 17.85 29.04 -19.40
CA ARG A 127 19.28 28.88 -19.10
C ARG A 127 19.55 27.70 -18.17
N MET A 128 18.73 27.53 -17.12
CA MET A 128 18.85 26.41 -16.18
C MET A 128 18.57 25.06 -16.87
N TRP A 129 17.54 25.00 -17.72
CA TRP A 129 17.22 23.81 -18.50
C TRP A 129 18.37 23.44 -19.46
N VAL A 130 18.93 24.42 -20.18
CA VAL A 130 20.08 24.18 -21.05
C VAL A 130 21.25 23.62 -20.24
N LEU A 131 21.58 24.19 -19.08
CA LEU A 131 22.64 23.67 -18.20
C LEU A 131 22.38 22.22 -17.78
N LEU A 132 21.15 21.89 -17.37
CA LEU A 132 20.76 20.53 -17.00
C LEU A 132 20.88 19.56 -18.19
N THR A 133 20.47 19.95 -19.39
CA THR A 133 20.58 19.09 -20.58
C THR A 133 22.03 18.81 -20.94
N TRP A 134 22.92 19.78 -20.75
CA TRP A 134 24.36 19.59 -20.91
C TRP A 134 24.94 18.67 -19.83
N MET A 135 24.48 18.78 -18.58
CA MET A 135 24.88 17.87 -17.50
C MET A 135 24.41 16.43 -17.77
N LEU A 136 23.17 16.22 -18.23
CA LEU A 136 22.63 14.87 -18.49
C LEU A 136 23.16 14.23 -19.79
N THR A 137 23.64 15.03 -20.73
CA THR A 137 24.20 14.56 -22.01
C THR A 137 25.71 14.73 -22.12
N PHE A 138 26.40 14.94 -20.98
CA PHE A 138 27.84 15.23 -20.92
C PHE A 138 28.70 14.13 -21.56
N TRP A 139 28.24 12.88 -21.49
CA TRP A 139 28.91 11.70 -22.06
C TRP A 139 28.88 11.64 -23.60
N ILE A 140 28.11 12.50 -24.27
CA ILE A 140 28.01 12.54 -25.73
C ILE A 140 28.53 13.92 -26.17
N PRO A 141 29.81 14.01 -26.55
CA PRO A 141 30.42 15.28 -26.92
C PRO A 141 29.94 15.74 -28.31
N SER A 142 29.90 17.06 -28.53
CA SER A 142 29.41 17.70 -29.75
C SER A 142 30.07 17.23 -31.06
N PRO A 143 31.38 16.89 -31.09
CA PRO A 143 32.04 16.35 -32.29
C PRO A 143 31.46 15.00 -32.74
N PHE A 144 31.03 14.16 -31.79
CA PHE A 144 30.41 12.88 -32.10
C PHE A 144 29.05 13.06 -32.79
N LEU A 145 28.27 14.07 -32.37
CA LEU A 145 26.98 14.39 -32.99
C LEU A 145 27.12 15.00 -34.40
N SER A 146 28.18 15.77 -34.65
CA SER A 146 28.45 16.31 -35.98
C SER A 146 29.04 15.26 -36.93
N TRP A 147 29.90 14.36 -36.44
CA TRP A 147 30.59 13.38 -37.27
C TRP A 147 29.76 12.11 -37.51
N CYS A 148 29.17 11.54 -36.46
CA CYS A 148 28.36 10.33 -36.55
C CYS A 148 26.87 10.61 -36.80
N GLY A 149 26.35 11.71 -36.25
CA GLY A 149 24.92 12.06 -36.32
C GLY A 149 24.54 12.96 -37.52
N ARG A 150 25.49 13.42 -38.33
CA ARG A 150 25.29 14.39 -39.43
C ARG A 150 24.51 15.66 -39.03
N MET A 151 24.48 16.00 -37.75
CA MET A 151 23.81 17.20 -37.24
C MET A 151 24.77 18.40 -37.29
N GLN A 152 24.82 19.07 -38.45
CA GLN A 152 25.72 20.20 -38.72
C GLN A 152 25.31 21.47 -37.95
N ARG A 153 24.01 21.72 -37.81
CA ARG A 153 23.50 22.98 -37.23
C ARG A 153 23.47 22.93 -35.68
N PRO A 154 23.83 24.01 -34.97
CA PRO A 154 23.90 24.04 -33.51
C PRO A 154 22.53 23.97 -32.82
N ASP A 155 21.50 24.55 -33.43
CA ASP A 155 20.09 24.47 -33.03
C ASP A 155 19.56 23.03 -33.04
N VAL A 156 19.85 22.26 -34.09
CA VAL A 156 19.46 20.85 -34.22
C VAL A 156 20.13 19.99 -33.14
N ARG A 157 21.42 20.24 -32.86
CA ARG A 157 22.16 19.53 -31.80
C ARG A 157 21.58 19.84 -30.42
N MET A 158 21.20 21.09 -30.16
CA MET A 158 20.57 21.48 -28.90
C MET A 158 19.20 20.81 -28.74
N ALA A 159 18.36 20.85 -29.77
CA ALA A 159 17.05 20.18 -29.76
C ALA A 159 17.18 18.67 -29.51
N TRP A 160 18.16 18.02 -30.15
CA TRP A 160 18.45 16.60 -29.91
C TRP A 160 18.85 16.33 -28.45
N ARG A 161 19.76 17.14 -27.87
CA ARG A 161 20.17 17.01 -26.46
C ARG A 161 18.99 17.17 -25.52
N GLU A 162 18.09 18.10 -25.79
CA GLU A 162 16.87 18.29 -25.00
C GLU A 162 15.96 17.05 -25.02
N LYS A 163 15.79 16.40 -26.19
CA LYS A 163 15.00 15.17 -26.28
C LYS A 163 15.65 14.02 -25.52
N VAL A 164 16.97 13.84 -25.65
CA VAL A 164 17.69 12.79 -24.91
C VAL A 164 17.65 13.04 -23.42
N ALA A 165 17.83 14.28 -22.95
CA ALA A 165 17.72 14.62 -21.54
C ALA A 165 16.33 14.27 -20.97
N ILE A 166 15.26 14.52 -21.72
CA ILE A 166 13.90 14.09 -21.34
C ILE A 166 13.83 12.56 -21.24
N CYS A 167 14.37 11.81 -22.20
CA CYS A 167 14.40 10.34 -22.14
C CYS A 167 15.19 9.82 -20.92
N VAL A 168 16.34 10.43 -20.61
CA VAL A 168 17.15 10.05 -19.43
C VAL A 168 16.39 10.31 -18.13
N ILE A 169 15.70 11.46 -18.02
CA ILE A 169 14.86 11.78 -16.85
C ILE A 169 13.73 10.76 -16.70
N ILE A 170 13.05 10.40 -17.79
CA ILE A 170 11.98 9.40 -17.78
C ILE A 170 12.51 8.04 -17.29
N VAL A 171 13.63 7.57 -17.84
CA VAL A 171 14.24 6.30 -17.43
C VAL A 171 14.66 6.34 -15.95
N PHE A 172 15.27 7.44 -15.49
CA PHE A 172 15.63 7.63 -14.09
C PHE A 172 14.41 7.57 -13.16
N LEU A 173 13.33 8.27 -13.50
CA LEU A 173 12.08 8.24 -12.72
C LEU A 173 11.46 6.84 -12.71
N TRP A 174 11.60 6.08 -13.81
CA TRP A 174 11.14 4.69 -13.89
C TRP A 174 11.93 3.77 -12.95
N PHE A 175 13.26 3.90 -12.92
CA PHE A 175 14.11 3.16 -11.98
C PHE A 175 13.84 3.56 -10.52
N LEU A 176 13.66 4.85 -10.26
CA LEU A 176 13.29 5.34 -8.94
C LEU A 176 11.96 4.74 -8.48
N LEU A 177 10.95 4.70 -9.36
CA LEU A 177 9.67 4.06 -9.08
C LEU A 177 9.83 2.57 -8.78
N LEU A 178 10.59 1.83 -9.59
CA LEU A 178 10.85 0.41 -9.35
C LEU A 178 11.57 0.18 -8.02
N PHE A 179 12.56 1.02 -7.69
CA PHE A 179 13.24 1.00 -6.41
C PHE A 179 12.30 1.26 -5.23
N VAL A 180 11.37 2.21 -5.36
CA VAL A 180 10.37 2.49 -4.31
C VAL A 180 9.39 1.33 -4.14
N ILE A 181 9.00 0.64 -5.23
CA ILE A 181 8.07 -0.50 -5.16
C ILE A 181 8.74 -1.75 -4.58
N ILE A 182 9.94 -2.11 -5.06
CA ILE A 182 10.59 -3.38 -4.71
C ILE A 182 11.72 -3.17 -3.69
N GLY A 183 12.60 -2.21 -3.95
CA GLY A 183 13.80 -1.97 -3.15
C GLY A 183 13.50 -1.52 -1.73
N LEU A 184 12.58 -0.57 -1.55
CA LEU A 184 12.19 -0.08 -0.22
C LEU A 184 11.55 -1.19 0.62
N GLY A 185 10.74 -2.06 0.01
CA GLY A 185 10.14 -3.22 0.68
C GLY A 185 11.20 -4.17 1.24
N LEU A 186 12.20 -4.51 0.43
CA LEU A 186 13.29 -5.41 0.84
C LEU A 186 14.23 -4.80 1.91
N ILE A 187 14.40 -3.47 1.91
CA ILE A 187 15.24 -2.76 2.89
C ILE A 187 14.51 -2.63 4.23
N LEU A 188 13.23 -2.26 4.22
CA LEU A 188 12.45 -2.06 5.46
C LEU A 188 12.04 -3.38 6.11
N CYS A 189 11.79 -4.41 5.30
CA CYS A 189 11.36 -5.73 5.75
C CYS A 189 12.21 -6.81 5.07
N PRO A 190 13.39 -7.15 5.62
CA PRO A 190 14.22 -8.22 5.08
C PRO A 190 13.46 -9.56 5.14
N LYS A 191 13.79 -10.47 4.22
CA LYS A 191 13.23 -11.83 4.27
C LYS A 191 13.78 -12.55 5.49
N GLU A 192 12.90 -12.89 6.42
CA GLU A 192 13.22 -13.68 7.60
C GLU A 192 12.66 -15.10 7.46
N TYR A 193 13.44 -16.07 7.93
CA TYR A 193 13.03 -17.48 7.94
C TYR A 193 12.38 -17.79 9.29
N VAL A 194 11.14 -17.36 9.44
CA VAL A 194 10.35 -17.48 10.68
C VAL A 194 9.03 -18.18 10.42
N TRP A 195 8.55 -18.90 11.43
CA TRP A 195 7.38 -19.77 11.35
C TRP A 195 6.52 -19.61 12.59
N THR A 196 5.19 -19.55 12.41
CA THR A 196 4.25 -19.65 13.54
C THR A 196 3.99 -21.11 13.88
N LEU A 197 3.48 -21.40 15.07
CA LEU A 197 3.08 -22.77 15.41
C LEU A 197 1.95 -23.30 14.52
N ASP A 198 1.06 -22.42 14.04
CA ASP A 198 0.01 -22.79 13.08
C ASP A 198 0.62 -23.21 11.73
N ASP A 199 1.67 -22.50 11.28
CA ASP A 199 2.41 -22.89 10.07
C ASP A 199 3.05 -24.28 10.27
N VAL A 200 3.66 -24.52 11.44
CA VAL A 200 4.24 -25.83 11.79
C VAL A 200 3.18 -26.92 11.79
N ALA A 201 2.01 -26.68 12.38
CA ALA A 201 0.89 -27.63 12.42
C ALA A 201 0.37 -28.01 11.02
N GLY A 202 0.47 -27.09 10.06
CA GLY A 202 0.17 -27.36 8.64
C GLY A 202 1.12 -28.37 7.98
N HIS A 203 2.31 -28.58 8.56
CA HIS A 203 3.33 -29.52 8.10
C HIS A 203 3.33 -30.79 8.96
N SER A 204 2.22 -31.54 8.90
CA SER A 204 1.99 -32.76 9.69
C SER A 204 2.00 -34.07 8.86
N THR A 205 2.46 -34.02 7.60
CA THR A 205 2.34 -35.15 6.65
C THR A 205 3.66 -35.88 6.40
N GLU A 206 3.61 -37.11 5.88
CA GLU A 206 4.81 -37.91 5.58
C GLU A 206 5.78 -37.24 4.57
N LYS A 207 5.26 -36.39 3.68
CA LYS A 207 6.07 -35.66 2.69
C LYS A 207 6.57 -34.30 3.20
N SER A 208 6.00 -33.82 4.30
CA SER A 208 6.33 -32.53 4.88
C SER A 208 5.92 -32.52 6.34
N SER A 209 6.91 -32.76 7.20
CA SER A 209 6.75 -32.92 8.64
C SER A 209 7.72 -32.01 9.40
N TYR A 210 7.18 -30.98 10.05
CA TYR A 210 7.96 -29.99 10.81
C TYR A 210 7.69 -30.11 12.30
N VAL A 211 8.67 -29.71 13.11
CA VAL A 211 8.54 -29.66 14.57
C VAL A 211 9.12 -28.37 15.12
N ALA A 212 8.52 -27.86 16.19
CA ALA A 212 9.06 -26.74 16.95
C ALA A 212 9.80 -27.26 18.18
N LEU A 213 11.04 -26.82 18.40
CA LEU A 213 11.86 -27.18 19.55
C LEU A 213 12.67 -25.96 20.00
N ARG A 214 12.43 -25.51 21.23
CA ARG A 214 13.08 -24.39 21.93
C ARG A 214 13.22 -23.14 21.06
N GLY A 215 12.10 -22.72 20.49
CA GLY A 215 12.02 -21.51 19.65
C GLY A 215 12.65 -21.63 18.27
N SER A 216 12.95 -22.84 17.79
CA SER A 216 13.41 -23.11 16.43
C SER A 216 12.55 -24.16 15.75
N VAL A 217 12.38 -24.04 14.43
CA VAL A 217 11.64 -25.01 13.59
C VAL A 217 12.60 -25.88 12.82
N TYR A 218 12.31 -27.19 12.81
CA TYR A 218 13.10 -28.23 12.18
C TYR A 218 12.26 -29.07 11.22
N ASP A 219 12.83 -29.40 10.08
CA ASP A 219 12.23 -30.28 9.08
C ASP A 219 12.66 -31.72 9.32
N ILE A 220 11.78 -32.51 9.92
CA ILE A 220 12.06 -33.90 10.27
C ILE A 220 11.64 -34.89 9.19
N THR A 221 11.22 -34.43 8.01
CA THR A 221 10.72 -35.28 6.92
C THR A 221 11.68 -36.44 6.59
N ASP A 222 12.97 -36.14 6.43
CA ASP A 222 14.00 -37.16 6.16
C ASP A 222 14.51 -37.83 7.45
N PHE A 223 14.41 -37.14 8.59
CA PHE A 223 14.85 -37.64 9.89
C PHE A 223 14.00 -38.82 10.37
N MET A 224 12.67 -38.75 10.17
CA MET A 224 11.73 -39.84 10.53
C MET A 224 12.01 -41.15 9.78
N ARG A 225 12.67 -41.08 8.61
CA ARG A 225 13.02 -42.25 7.78
C ARG A 225 14.34 -42.89 8.17
N GLN A 226 15.14 -42.20 8.98
CA GLN A 226 16.43 -42.68 9.45
C GLN A 226 16.26 -43.35 10.81
N LYS A 227 17.11 -44.34 11.12
CA LYS A 227 17.21 -44.84 12.49
C LYS A 227 17.82 -43.73 13.36
N HIS A 228 17.11 -43.32 14.40
CA HIS A 228 17.56 -42.31 15.35
C HIS A 228 17.53 -42.90 16.76
N GLY A 229 18.71 -42.94 17.40
CA GLY A 229 18.90 -43.54 18.71
C GLY A 229 19.15 -45.06 18.67
N ASP A 230 19.83 -45.53 19.72
CA ASP A 230 20.10 -46.94 19.98
C ASP A 230 19.19 -47.52 21.08
N SER A 231 18.04 -46.88 21.30
CA SER A 231 17.05 -47.32 22.29
C SER A 231 16.35 -48.61 21.86
N ALA A 232 15.86 -49.36 22.85
CA ALA A 232 14.96 -50.50 22.59
C ALA A 232 13.60 -50.07 22.03
N TYR A 233 13.28 -48.78 22.18
CA TYR A 233 12.03 -48.16 21.73
C TYR A 233 12.25 -47.42 20.42
N THR A 234 12.15 -48.13 19.29
CA THR A 234 12.13 -47.50 17.96
C THR A 234 10.78 -46.88 17.69
N ALA A 235 10.76 -45.58 17.43
CA ALA A 235 9.56 -44.89 16.98
C ALA A 235 9.22 -45.30 15.53
N THR A 236 7.96 -45.64 15.28
CA THR A 236 7.46 -45.93 13.93
C THR A 236 7.08 -44.64 13.22
N MET A 237 7.00 -44.66 11.89
CA MET A 237 6.56 -43.50 11.10
C MET A 237 5.19 -42.97 11.56
N ASP A 238 4.28 -43.86 11.93
CA ASP A 238 2.95 -43.50 12.43
C ASP A 238 3.03 -42.75 13.77
N THR A 239 3.87 -43.20 14.70
CA THR A 239 4.08 -42.49 15.98
C THR A 239 4.68 -41.09 15.77
N PHE A 240 5.55 -40.92 14.78
CA PHE A 240 6.07 -39.60 14.41
C PHE A 240 4.97 -38.68 13.89
N LEU A 241 4.17 -39.17 12.94
CA LEU A 241 3.11 -38.40 12.32
C LEU A 241 2.02 -37.99 13.33
N GLN A 242 1.72 -38.86 14.30
CA GLN A 242 0.69 -38.59 15.30
C GLN A 242 1.16 -37.72 16.47
N SER A 243 2.38 -37.95 16.97
CA SER A 243 2.83 -37.34 18.23
C SER A 243 3.80 -36.17 18.06
N TYR A 244 4.57 -36.13 16.98
CA TYR A 244 5.65 -35.13 16.80
C TYR A 244 5.35 -34.16 15.67
N SER A 245 4.95 -34.69 14.52
CA SER A 245 4.70 -33.95 13.27
C SER A 245 3.67 -32.84 13.47
N GLY A 246 4.07 -31.59 13.23
CA GLY A 246 3.24 -30.42 13.41
C GLY A 246 3.11 -29.91 14.84
N ASN A 247 3.82 -30.51 15.81
CA ASN A 247 3.74 -30.15 17.22
C ASN A 247 5.02 -29.47 17.74
N ASP A 248 4.86 -28.79 18.88
CA ASP A 248 5.99 -28.42 19.74
C ASP A 248 6.47 -29.65 20.52
N VAL A 249 7.76 -29.97 20.38
CA VAL A 249 8.38 -31.18 20.94
C VAL A 249 9.22 -30.89 22.19
N ASN A 250 9.07 -29.73 22.84
CA ASN A 250 9.84 -29.34 24.03
C ASN A 250 9.71 -30.36 25.17
N ALA A 251 8.52 -30.93 25.34
CA ALA A 251 8.25 -31.93 26.37
C ALA A 251 9.04 -33.23 26.16
N SER A 252 9.40 -33.54 24.91
CA SER A 252 10.22 -34.70 24.57
C SER A 252 11.70 -34.50 24.94
N PHE A 253 12.17 -33.26 25.05
CA PHE A 253 13.55 -32.91 25.37
C PHE A 253 13.64 -32.03 26.64
N PRO A 254 13.26 -32.57 27.80
CA PRO A 254 13.39 -31.85 29.07
C PRO A 254 14.87 -31.64 29.40
N LEU A 255 15.20 -30.45 29.89
CA LEU A 255 16.57 -30.13 30.33
C LEU A 255 16.66 -30.20 31.86
N PRO A 256 17.63 -30.94 32.41
CA PRO A 256 17.90 -30.87 33.85
C PRO A 256 18.32 -29.44 34.21
N VAL A 257 17.81 -28.92 35.32
CA VAL A 257 18.12 -27.56 35.78
C VAL A 257 19.62 -27.38 36.01
N ARG A 258 20.32 -28.42 36.48
CA ARG A 258 21.78 -28.41 36.65
C ARG A 258 22.57 -28.21 35.35
N VAL A 259 22.04 -28.69 34.22
CA VAL A 259 22.66 -28.55 32.90
C VAL A 259 22.31 -27.21 32.29
N ALA A 260 21.03 -26.82 32.34
CA ALA A 260 20.58 -25.56 31.77
C ALA A 260 21.05 -24.33 32.57
N CYS A 261 21.22 -24.47 33.88
CA CYS A 261 21.48 -23.41 34.85
C CYS A 261 22.58 -23.82 35.86
N PRO A 262 23.83 -24.06 35.40
CA PRO A 262 24.91 -24.58 36.26
C PRO A 262 25.30 -23.63 37.41
N GLN A 263 24.97 -22.34 37.27
CA GLN A 263 25.24 -21.32 38.28
C GLN A 263 24.29 -21.40 39.48
N PHE A 264 23.10 -21.98 39.29
CA PHE A 264 22.04 -22.05 40.31
C PHE A 264 21.80 -23.46 40.84
N ALA A 265 22.19 -24.50 40.09
CA ALA A 265 22.08 -25.90 40.51
C ALA A 265 23.44 -26.61 40.37
N ASN A 266 23.82 -27.34 41.41
CA ASN A 266 25.08 -28.06 41.49
C ASN A 266 24.89 -29.50 41.96
N ALA A 267 25.98 -30.25 42.10
CA ALA A 267 25.93 -31.66 42.52
C ALA A 267 25.32 -31.89 43.91
N LYS A 268 25.30 -30.87 44.78
CA LYS A 268 24.69 -31.00 46.11
C LYS A 268 23.17 -30.87 46.04
N THR A 269 22.66 -29.98 45.19
CA THR A 269 21.22 -29.73 45.03
C THR A 269 20.55 -30.75 44.09
N ASP A 270 21.30 -31.27 43.12
CA ASP A 270 20.83 -32.27 42.16
C ASP A 270 21.96 -33.26 41.79
N PRO A 271 22.22 -34.26 42.65
CA PRO A 271 23.31 -35.22 42.43
C PRO A 271 23.07 -36.12 41.22
N ASN A 272 21.81 -36.42 40.91
CA ASN A 272 21.40 -37.43 39.93
C ASN A 272 20.72 -36.85 38.67
N TYR A 273 20.76 -35.52 38.46
CA TYR A 273 20.12 -34.86 37.31
C TYR A 273 18.61 -35.15 37.22
N LEU A 274 17.93 -35.16 38.37
CA LEU A 274 16.50 -35.43 38.50
C LEU A 274 15.68 -34.15 38.70
N PHE A 275 16.32 -32.99 38.70
CA PHE A 275 15.63 -31.72 38.86
C PHE A 275 15.22 -31.14 37.51
N TYR A 276 13.92 -31.18 37.21
CA TYR A 276 13.30 -30.64 36.00
C TYR A 276 12.11 -29.74 36.35
N TYR A 277 11.81 -28.76 35.49
CA TYR A 277 10.52 -28.08 35.51
C TYR A 277 9.47 -28.91 34.76
N PRO A 278 8.20 -28.91 35.20
CA PRO A 278 7.15 -29.68 34.55
C PRO A 278 6.88 -29.13 33.15
N VAL A 279 6.96 -29.99 32.14
CA VAL A 279 6.57 -29.67 30.76
C VAL A 279 5.45 -30.60 30.35
N SER A 280 4.30 -30.04 29.99
CA SER A 280 3.13 -30.80 29.53
C SER A 280 3.33 -31.29 28.10
N GLY A 281 2.85 -32.50 27.78
CA GLY A 281 2.89 -33.05 26.42
C GLY A 281 3.80 -34.27 26.21
N ALA A 282 4.47 -34.75 27.25
CA ALA A 282 5.25 -35.98 27.21
C ALA A 282 4.98 -36.85 28.45
N SER A 283 5.01 -38.17 28.30
CA SER A 283 4.65 -39.13 29.35
C SER A 283 5.80 -40.09 29.65
N GLU A 284 5.84 -40.57 30.89
CA GLU A 284 6.69 -41.67 31.33
C GLU A 284 6.10 -43.05 30.99
N ALA A 285 4.84 -43.12 30.54
CA ALA A 285 4.13 -44.37 30.23
C ALA A 285 3.86 -44.53 28.73
N ASP A 286 4.42 -45.61 28.17
CA ASP A 286 4.14 -46.30 26.89
C ASP A 286 4.20 -45.49 25.57
N PRO A 287 5.05 -45.86 24.58
CA PRO A 287 5.02 -45.32 23.21
C PRO A 287 3.72 -45.56 22.43
N ASN A 288 2.77 -46.35 22.96
CA ASN A 288 1.44 -46.54 22.38
C ASN A 288 0.36 -45.60 22.96
N GLN A 289 0.70 -44.78 23.94
CA GLN A 289 -0.14 -43.65 24.34
C GLN A 289 0.25 -42.43 23.52
N ALA A 290 -0.70 -41.54 23.23
CA ALA A 290 -0.54 -40.33 22.40
C ALA A 290 0.37 -39.24 23.05
N ASN A 291 1.47 -39.66 23.68
CA ASN A 291 2.39 -38.85 24.45
C ASN A 291 3.81 -39.06 23.95
N MET A 292 4.59 -37.99 23.91
CA MET A 292 5.96 -38.00 23.40
C MET A 292 6.91 -38.72 24.36
N PHE A 293 7.95 -39.36 23.81
CA PHE A 293 8.99 -40.00 24.60
C PHE A 293 9.87 -38.94 25.26
N GLN A 294 10.13 -39.07 26.56
CA GLN A 294 10.98 -38.16 27.31
C GLN A 294 12.45 -38.60 27.24
N HIS A 295 13.31 -37.79 26.64
CA HIS A 295 14.75 -38.02 26.54
C HIS A 295 15.48 -37.56 27.80
N THR A 296 15.23 -38.22 28.93
CA THR A 296 15.88 -37.94 30.22
C THR A 296 17.09 -38.84 30.47
N MET A 297 17.97 -38.41 31.37
CA MET A 297 19.15 -39.18 31.76
C MET A 297 18.75 -40.54 32.36
N ASN A 298 19.47 -41.60 32.00
CA ASN A 298 19.25 -42.99 32.43
C ASN A 298 17.86 -43.57 32.09
N ARG A 299 17.13 -42.94 31.15
CA ARG A 299 15.81 -43.41 30.74
C ARG A 299 15.87 -44.74 29.98
N ASP A 300 16.86 -44.88 29.10
CA ASP A 300 17.16 -46.14 28.43
C ASP A 300 18.55 -46.61 28.88
N PRO A 301 18.65 -47.74 29.61
CA PRO A 301 19.92 -48.26 30.10
C PRO A 301 20.85 -48.75 28.96
N ILE A 302 20.33 -48.97 27.75
CA ILE A 302 21.08 -49.49 26.60
C ILE A 302 21.73 -48.35 25.80
N SER A 303 21.09 -47.17 25.73
CA SER A 303 21.64 -46.02 25.01
C SER A 303 22.78 -45.37 25.79
N LYS A 304 23.96 -45.26 25.16
CA LYS A 304 25.10 -44.55 25.74
C LYS A 304 24.89 -43.03 25.72
N GLU A 305 24.09 -42.53 24.78
CA GLU A 305 23.78 -41.11 24.64
C GLU A 305 22.85 -40.64 25.77
N LEU A 306 21.81 -41.42 26.11
CA LEU A 306 20.87 -41.09 27.18
C LEU A 306 21.45 -41.29 28.59
N GLN A 307 22.66 -41.83 28.73
CA GLN A 307 23.42 -41.82 29.98
C GLN A 307 24.18 -40.50 30.19
N ASP A 308 24.34 -39.68 29.14
CA ASP A 308 25.03 -38.40 29.22
C ASP A 308 24.06 -37.30 29.70
N PRO A 309 24.31 -36.61 30.84
CA PRO A 309 23.44 -35.53 31.30
C PRO A 309 23.36 -34.37 30.30
N ASP A 310 24.39 -34.17 29.47
CA ASP A 310 24.43 -33.14 28.43
C ASP A 310 23.89 -33.64 27.08
N PHE A 311 23.05 -34.69 27.09
CA PHE A 311 22.49 -35.33 25.90
C PHE A 311 21.98 -34.32 24.86
N PHE A 312 21.19 -33.34 25.33
CA PHE A 312 20.58 -32.33 24.47
C PHE A 312 21.63 -31.48 23.74
N ALA A 313 22.62 -30.95 24.46
CA ALA A 313 23.62 -30.06 23.89
C ALA A 313 24.63 -30.81 23.01
N LYS A 314 24.98 -32.04 23.37
CA LYS A 314 26.06 -32.81 22.73
C LYS A 314 25.59 -33.67 21.55
N TYR A 315 24.37 -34.20 21.59
CA TYR A 315 23.86 -35.12 20.56
C TYR A 315 22.61 -34.60 19.86
N ALA A 316 21.59 -34.17 20.61
CA ALA A 316 20.31 -33.76 20.01
C ALA A 316 20.46 -32.47 19.19
N LEU A 317 21.00 -31.41 19.78
CA LEU A 317 21.11 -30.09 19.15
C LEU A 317 22.00 -30.12 17.88
N PRO A 318 23.20 -30.75 17.85
CA PRO A 318 24.00 -30.83 16.64
C PRO A 318 23.33 -31.63 15.52
N THR A 319 22.56 -32.66 15.86
CA THR A 319 21.80 -33.47 14.89
C THR A 319 20.65 -32.65 14.31
N MET A 320 19.83 -32.05 15.18
CA MET A 320 18.69 -31.21 14.78
C MET A 320 19.13 -29.98 13.98
N LYS A 321 20.28 -29.39 14.28
CA LYS A 321 20.81 -28.21 13.56
C LYS A 321 20.95 -28.45 12.05
N LYS A 322 21.19 -29.69 11.60
CA LYS A 322 21.24 -30.06 10.17
C LYS A 322 19.88 -29.90 9.47
N PHE A 323 18.80 -29.97 10.24
CA PHE A 323 17.42 -29.92 9.78
C PHE A 323 16.74 -28.58 10.08
N LYS A 324 17.48 -27.57 10.58
CA LYS A 324 16.91 -26.28 10.97
C LYS A 324 16.39 -25.52 9.76
N LYS A 325 15.13 -25.05 9.83
CA LYS A 325 14.49 -24.19 8.81
C LYS A 325 14.40 -22.73 9.24
N GLY A 326 14.18 -22.47 10.52
CA GLY A 326 13.90 -21.11 10.97
C GLY A 326 13.69 -20.97 12.47
N GLY A 327 13.30 -19.77 12.90
CA GLY A 327 12.87 -19.46 14.26
C GLY A 327 11.34 -19.59 14.41
N VAL A 328 10.87 -19.86 15.63
CA VAL A 328 9.45 -19.75 15.98
C VAL A 328 9.14 -18.28 16.30
N VAL A 329 8.04 -17.77 15.77
CA VAL A 329 7.56 -16.41 16.06
C VAL A 329 6.16 -16.39 16.66
N TRP A 330 5.93 -15.40 17.51
CA TRP A 330 4.69 -15.17 18.23
C TRP A 330 4.13 -13.77 17.95
N SER A 331 2.83 -13.66 17.73
CA SER A 331 2.18 -12.35 17.65
C SER A 331 2.30 -11.62 18.99
N TYR A 332 2.78 -10.37 18.97
CA TYR A 332 2.87 -9.55 20.17
C TYR A 332 1.52 -9.38 20.86
N ASP A 333 0.45 -9.19 20.08
CA ASP A 333 -0.90 -9.03 20.62
C ASP A 333 -1.38 -10.28 21.34
N TRP A 334 -1.04 -11.46 20.81
CA TRP A 334 -1.33 -12.74 21.46
C TRP A 334 -0.51 -12.89 22.75
N VAL A 335 0.81 -12.63 22.73
CA VAL A 335 1.65 -12.73 23.94
C VAL A 335 1.13 -11.77 25.03
N ASN A 336 0.72 -10.57 24.63
CA ASN A 336 0.19 -9.57 25.54
C ASN A 336 -1.21 -9.91 26.08
N SER A 337 -2.07 -10.59 25.31
CA SER A 337 -3.35 -11.10 25.82
C SER A 337 -3.17 -12.29 26.77
N MET A 338 -2.23 -13.20 26.48
CA MET A 338 -1.88 -14.30 27.40
C MET A 338 -1.43 -13.75 28.76
N TYR A 339 -0.66 -12.66 28.76
CA TYR A 339 -0.25 -12.01 29.99
C TYR A 339 -1.40 -11.28 30.70
N LYS A 340 -2.08 -10.36 30.01
CA LYS A 340 -3.07 -9.48 30.64
C LYS A 340 -4.38 -10.17 30.96
N ASP A 341 -4.91 -10.91 30.00
CA ASP A 341 -6.27 -11.44 30.05
C ASP A 341 -6.28 -12.81 30.71
N GLN A 342 -5.29 -13.65 30.41
CA GLN A 342 -5.18 -15.00 30.97
C GLN A 342 -4.27 -15.09 32.20
N SER A 343 -3.66 -13.98 32.62
CA SER A 343 -2.74 -13.94 33.77
C SER A 343 -1.59 -14.95 33.69
N GLN A 344 -1.17 -15.31 32.48
CA GLN A 344 -0.06 -16.24 32.27
C GLN A 344 1.30 -15.53 32.28
N PHE A 345 2.36 -16.27 32.59
CA PHE A 345 3.71 -15.74 32.73
C PHE A 345 4.50 -15.69 31.41
N TRP A 346 3.87 -15.14 30.37
CA TRP A 346 4.52 -14.86 29.09
C TRP A 346 5.14 -13.46 29.10
N ARG A 347 6.42 -13.36 28.73
CA ARG A 347 7.16 -12.09 28.75
C ARG A 347 8.06 -11.93 27.54
N VAL A 348 8.28 -10.67 27.17
CA VAL A 348 9.16 -10.29 26.07
C VAL A 348 10.33 -9.48 26.61
N ILE A 349 11.55 -9.87 26.25
CA ILE A 349 12.79 -9.12 26.53
C ILE A 349 13.60 -9.05 25.24
N ASN A 350 13.90 -7.84 24.76
CA ASN A 350 14.69 -7.62 23.53
C ASN A 350 14.15 -8.39 22.31
N LYS A 351 12.81 -8.42 22.14
CA LYS A 351 12.06 -9.21 21.13
C LYS A 351 12.03 -10.73 21.33
N GLU A 352 12.77 -11.27 22.27
CA GLU A 352 12.71 -12.69 22.62
C GLU A 352 11.52 -12.95 23.54
N VAL A 353 10.80 -14.04 23.28
CA VAL A 353 9.61 -14.45 24.03
C VAL A 353 9.99 -15.59 24.97
N PHE A 354 9.62 -15.42 26.24
CA PHE A 354 9.85 -16.38 27.31
C PHE A 354 8.51 -16.81 27.92
N ASN A 355 8.33 -18.12 28.06
CA ASN A 355 7.20 -18.73 28.76
C ASN A 355 7.68 -19.23 30.13
N LEU A 356 7.46 -18.42 31.16
CA LEU A 356 7.79 -18.76 32.54
C LEU A 356 6.63 -19.44 33.29
N GLN A 357 5.57 -19.86 32.61
CA GLN A 357 4.47 -20.57 33.27
C GLN A 357 4.95 -21.80 34.05
N PRO A 358 5.79 -22.70 33.48
CA PRO A 358 6.33 -23.84 34.22
C PRO A 358 7.15 -23.45 35.45
N TYR A 359 7.83 -22.30 35.38
CA TYR A 359 8.62 -21.78 36.50
C TYR A 359 7.72 -21.40 37.66
N PHE A 360 6.73 -20.53 37.41
CA PHE A 360 5.85 -20.03 38.45
C PHE A 360 4.88 -21.09 38.97
N ASP A 361 4.43 -22.02 38.14
CA ASP A 361 3.62 -23.16 38.58
C ASP A 361 4.37 -24.01 39.61
N ALA A 362 5.66 -24.28 39.36
CA ALA A 362 6.49 -25.05 40.27
C ALA A 362 6.93 -24.22 41.51
N ALA A 363 7.26 -22.95 41.32
CA ALA A 363 7.69 -22.05 42.39
C ALA A 363 6.57 -21.74 43.39
N LYS A 364 5.33 -21.54 42.91
CA LYS A 364 4.14 -21.24 43.73
C LYS A 364 3.39 -22.49 44.20
N SER A 365 3.83 -23.69 43.80
CA SER A 365 3.23 -24.94 44.24
C SER A 365 3.35 -25.11 45.75
N GLY A 366 2.26 -25.54 46.42
CA GLY A 366 2.27 -25.89 47.84
C GLY A 366 3.23 -27.05 48.20
N LEU A 367 3.72 -27.78 47.19
CA LEU A 367 4.72 -28.84 47.33
C LEU A 367 6.16 -28.32 47.31
N ASN A 368 6.39 -27.03 47.10
CA ASN A 368 7.71 -26.40 47.04
C ASN A 368 8.26 -26.05 48.45
N VAL A 369 8.41 -27.07 49.30
CA VAL A 369 8.66 -26.93 50.76
C VAL A 369 9.98 -26.21 51.10
N ASN A 370 10.97 -26.19 50.18
CA ASN A 370 12.29 -25.58 50.39
C ASN A 370 12.63 -24.47 49.39
N LYS A 371 11.64 -23.90 48.68
CA LYS A 371 11.88 -22.98 47.56
C LYS A 371 12.87 -23.54 46.52
N LYS A 372 12.86 -24.86 46.33
CA LYS A 372 13.77 -25.58 45.42
C LYS A 372 13.67 -25.03 43.98
N TYR A 373 12.46 -24.64 43.57
CA TYR A 373 12.17 -24.14 42.23
C TYR A 373 12.41 -22.62 42.07
N ASN A 374 12.71 -21.89 43.15
CA ASN A 374 13.01 -20.46 43.11
C ASN A 374 14.51 -20.25 42.88
N ILE A 375 14.96 -20.52 41.65
CA ILE A 375 16.39 -20.42 41.28
C ILE A 375 16.77 -19.07 40.68
N LEU A 376 15.79 -18.29 40.21
CA LEU A 376 16.03 -16.98 39.60
C LEU A 376 16.14 -15.90 40.68
N ASP A 377 16.79 -14.79 40.33
CA ASP A 377 16.90 -13.61 41.22
C ASP A 377 15.51 -13.05 41.56
N SER A 378 15.26 -12.74 42.82
CA SER A 378 13.95 -12.25 43.26
C SER A 378 13.51 -10.97 42.54
N ARG A 379 14.45 -10.10 42.15
CA ARG A 379 14.14 -8.87 41.39
C ARG A 379 13.64 -9.20 39.98
N LEU A 380 14.12 -10.30 39.41
CA LEU A 380 13.62 -10.82 38.14
C LEU A 380 12.22 -11.39 38.33
N GLU A 381 11.99 -12.17 39.38
CA GLU A 381 10.65 -12.69 39.72
C GLU A 381 9.65 -11.54 39.87
N ASP A 382 10.00 -10.45 40.54
CA ASP A 382 9.13 -9.29 40.76
C ASP A 382 8.70 -8.60 39.45
N ILE A 383 9.60 -8.45 38.47
CA ILE A 383 9.24 -7.87 37.17
C ILE A 383 8.47 -8.85 36.27
N MET A 384 8.65 -10.15 36.51
CA MET A 384 7.98 -11.23 35.80
C MET A 384 6.61 -11.55 36.39
N ASP A 385 6.32 -11.13 37.62
CA ASP A 385 5.06 -11.39 38.33
C ASP A 385 4.37 -10.08 38.76
N GLN A 386 3.96 -9.28 37.77
CA GLN A 386 3.27 -8.00 37.99
C GLN A 386 1.73 -8.13 37.93
N GLY A 387 1.20 -9.36 38.00
CA GLY A 387 -0.25 -9.60 38.08
C GLY A 387 -1.08 -9.01 36.93
N GLY A 388 -0.54 -8.98 35.70
CA GLY A 388 -1.23 -8.44 34.52
C GLY A 388 -1.03 -6.93 34.30
N TYR A 389 -0.32 -6.23 35.20
CA TYR A 389 -0.01 -4.81 35.07
C TYR A 389 1.05 -4.53 34.00
N GLY A 390 0.92 -3.41 33.27
CA GLY A 390 1.90 -2.98 32.28
C GLY A 390 1.71 -3.61 30.90
N SER A 391 2.80 -3.96 30.22
CA SER A 391 2.82 -4.69 28.95
C SER A 391 3.57 -6.01 29.11
N ALA A 392 3.32 -6.98 28.23
CA ALA A 392 4.13 -8.21 28.23
C ALA A 392 5.62 -7.95 27.90
N ASP A 393 5.91 -6.86 27.17
CA ASP A 393 7.28 -6.37 27.02
C ASP A 393 7.78 -5.71 28.31
N ILE A 394 8.78 -6.35 28.91
CA ILE A 394 9.45 -5.93 30.12
C ILE A 394 10.91 -5.52 29.85
N THR A 395 11.29 -5.29 28.59
CA THR A 395 12.67 -4.95 28.20
C THR A 395 13.20 -3.74 28.97
N ASN A 396 12.38 -2.70 29.15
CA ASN A 396 12.76 -1.51 29.90
C ASN A 396 12.96 -1.81 31.39
N SER A 397 12.06 -2.61 31.98
CA SER A 397 12.14 -3.05 33.38
C SER A 397 13.34 -3.98 33.62
N TRP A 398 13.63 -4.87 32.67
CA TRP A 398 14.83 -5.71 32.68
C TRP A 398 16.10 -4.84 32.66
N ASN A 399 16.15 -3.82 31.80
CA ASN A 399 17.31 -2.94 31.70
C ASN A 399 17.48 -1.99 32.90
N SER A 400 16.41 -1.71 33.67
CA SER A 400 16.47 -0.84 34.85
C SER A 400 16.90 -1.56 36.14
N ILE A 401 16.93 -2.90 36.16
CA ILE A 401 17.43 -3.66 37.31
C ILE A 401 18.93 -3.36 37.52
N ALA A 402 19.27 -2.97 38.75
CA ALA A 402 20.66 -2.74 39.16
C ALA A 402 21.32 -4.04 39.65
N TRP A 403 21.90 -4.82 38.74
CA TRP A 403 22.59 -6.09 39.00
C TRP A 403 24.05 -6.08 38.57
N ASP A 404 24.84 -6.94 39.21
CA ASP A 404 26.18 -7.29 38.77
C ASP A 404 26.12 -7.98 37.38
N PRO A 405 27.07 -7.69 36.46
CA PRO A 405 27.08 -8.28 35.13
C PRO A 405 27.02 -9.82 35.12
N ALA A 406 27.71 -10.50 36.05
CA ALA A 406 27.73 -11.96 36.11
C ALA A 406 26.38 -12.53 36.58
N THR A 407 25.72 -11.88 37.54
CA THR A 407 24.37 -12.26 37.97
C THR A 407 23.35 -12.07 36.86
N ARG A 408 23.44 -10.95 36.13
CA ARG A 408 22.57 -10.67 34.97
C ARG A 408 22.71 -11.74 33.89
N GLU A 409 23.94 -12.05 33.51
CA GLU A 409 24.23 -13.05 32.49
C GLU A 409 23.78 -14.45 32.92
N SER A 410 24.00 -14.83 34.19
CA SER A 410 23.59 -16.13 34.72
C SER A 410 22.06 -16.32 34.68
N ASN A 411 21.30 -15.30 35.11
CA ASN A 411 19.84 -15.32 35.06
C ASN A 411 19.32 -15.38 33.61
N TYR A 412 19.87 -14.55 32.72
CA TYR A 412 19.49 -14.52 31.32
C TYR A 412 19.77 -15.85 30.62
N ASN A 413 20.96 -16.43 30.80
CA ASN A 413 21.33 -17.72 30.21
C ASN A 413 20.45 -18.85 30.73
N CYS A 414 20.17 -18.88 32.04
CA CYS A 414 19.27 -19.87 32.62
C CYS A 414 17.85 -19.78 32.01
N MET A 415 17.30 -18.56 31.95
CA MET A 415 16.00 -18.29 31.36
C MET A 415 15.95 -18.65 29.88
N LYS A 416 17.01 -18.33 29.13
CA LYS A 416 17.14 -18.64 27.70
C LYS A 416 17.25 -20.14 27.42
N ASN A 417 17.94 -20.89 28.28
CA ASN A 417 18.05 -22.33 28.10
C ASN A 417 16.74 -23.05 28.41
N LEU A 418 16.02 -22.64 29.47
CA LEU A 418 14.84 -23.35 29.95
C LEU A 418 13.52 -22.89 29.34
N PHE A 419 13.30 -21.56 29.25
CA PHE A 419 11.97 -20.95 29.06
C PHE A 419 11.83 -20.16 27.75
N TYR A 420 12.86 -20.12 26.91
CA TYR A 420 12.79 -19.48 25.61
C TYR A 420 11.89 -20.25 24.63
N VAL A 421 10.96 -19.55 23.99
CA VAL A 421 9.96 -20.15 23.10
C VAL A 421 9.92 -19.54 21.69
N GLY A 422 10.69 -18.48 21.42
CA GLY A 422 10.76 -17.86 20.10
C GLY A 422 10.96 -16.36 20.16
N GLU A 423 10.69 -15.67 19.06
CA GLU A 423 10.78 -14.22 18.93
C GLU A 423 9.40 -13.59 18.64
N VAL A 424 9.28 -12.29 18.79
CA VAL A 424 8.06 -11.56 18.39
C VAL A 424 7.98 -11.44 16.87
N ASP A 425 6.80 -11.67 16.30
CA ASP A 425 6.54 -11.58 14.87
C ASP A 425 6.51 -10.12 14.39
N ASP A 426 7.57 -9.71 13.69
CA ASP A 426 7.72 -8.37 13.12
C ASP A 426 7.08 -8.22 11.72
N ARG A 427 6.53 -9.29 11.12
CA ARG A 427 5.95 -9.25 9.76
C ARG A 427 4.75 -8.31 9.67
N HIS A 428 3.99 -8.19 10.76
CA HIS A 428 2.86 -7.28 10.89
C HIS A 428 3.22 -5.92 11.51
N SER A 429 4.52 -5.61 11.64
CA SER A 429 4.96 -4.32 12.15
C SER A 429 4.66 -3.18 11.19
N ILE A 430 4.53 -1.97 11.74
CA ILE A 430 4.34 -0.74 10.97
C ILE A 430 5.44 -0.56 9.91
N ARG A 431 6.67 -1.00 10.20
CA ARG A 431 7.80 -0.91 9.27
C ARG A 431 7.59 -1.76 8.02
N CYS A 432 7.10 -2.98 8.19
CA CYS A 432 6.83 -3.90 7.08
C CYS A 432 5.55 -3.52 6.32
N LEU A 433 4.50 -3.05 7.00
CA LEU A 433 3.26 -2.63 6.33
C LEU A 433 3.35 -1.25 5.65
N PHE A 434 4.32 -0.41 6.03
CA PHE A 434 4.48 0.93 5.48
C PHE A 434 4.54 0.94 3.95
N THR A 435 5.35 0.06 3.34
CA THR A 435 5.47 -0.03 1.88
C THR A 435 4.15 -0.42 1.22
N ASN A 436 3.41 -1.36 1.80
CA ASN A 436 2.11 -1.78 1.27
C ASN A 436 1.07 -0.66 1.33
N TYR A 437 0.99 0.06 2.46
CA TYR A 437 0.08 1.21 2.59
C TYR A 437 0.49 2.41 1.72
N MET A 438 1.79 2.65 1.56
CA MET A 438 2.30 3.68 0.66
C MET A 438 1.91 3.38 -0.79
N LEU A 439 2.07 2.14 -1.25
CA LEU A 439 1.64 1.72 -2.60
C LEU A 439 0.13 1.85 -2.79
N LEU A 440 -0.64 1.46 -1.76
CA LEU A 440 -2.10 1.66 -1.76
C LEU A 440 -2.47 3.15 -1.87
N ALA A 441 -1.79 4.03 -1.12
CA ALA A 441 -2.04 5.46 -1.16
C ALA A 441 -1.78 6.05 -2.56
N PHE A 442 -0.69 5.66 -3.24
CA PHE A 442 -0.42 6.06 -4.62
C PHE A 442 -1.46 5.52 -5.61
N ALA A 443 -1.90 4.28 -5.45
CA ALA A 443 -2.96 3.70 -6.27
C ALA A 443 -4.29 4.47 -6.11
N CYS A 444 -4.66 4.80 -4.86
CA CYS A 444 -5.84 5.62 -4.58
C CYS A 444 -5.73 7.02 -5.20
N LEU A 445 -4.56 7.67 -5.11
CA LEU A 445 -4.32 8.97 -5.73
C LEU A 445 -4.46 8.91 -7.25
N LEU A 446 -3.92 7.88 -7.91
CA LEU A 446 -4.06 7.68 -9.35
C LEU A 446 -5.52 7.46 -9.74
N MET A 447 -6.24 6.62 -8.99
CA MET A 447 -7.69 6.40 -9.19
C MET A 447 -8.48 7.71 -9.05
N LEU A 448 -8.14 8.53 -8.04
CA LEU A 448 -8.78 9.83 -7.83
C LEU A 448 -8.50 10.79 -8.98
N VAL A 449 -7.27 10.86 -9.48
CA VAL A 449 -6.94 11.72 -10.65
C VAL A 449 -7.67 11.26 -11.90
N VAL A 450 -7.76 9.95 -12.14
CA VAL A 450 -8.52 9.39 -13.25
C VAL A 450 -10.01 9.69 -13.10
N LEU A 451 -10.57 9.55 -11.90
CA LEU A 451 -11.97 9.88 -11.61
C LEU A 451 -12.24 11.36 -11.88
N VAL A 452 -11.39 12.27 -11.39
CA VAL A 452 -11.53 13.72 -11.64
C VAL A 452 -11.46 14.02 -13.15
N LYS A 453 -10.53 13.40 -13.89
CA LYS A 453 -10.46 13.56 -15.34
C LYS A 453 -11.68 13.00 -16.06
N PHE A 454 -12.20 11.86 -15.61
CA PHE A 454 -13.39 11.25 -16.16
C PHE A 454 -14.62 12.14 -15.91
N LEU A 455 -14.80 12.65 -14.68
CA LEU A 455 -15.87 13.59 -14.35
C LEU A 455 -15.76 14.90 -15.14
N ALA A 456 -14.53 15.42 -15.34
CA ALA A 456 -14.28 16.59 -16.17
C ALA A 456 -14.59 16.30 -17.66
N ALA A 457 -14.32 15.10 -18.16
CA ALA A 457 -14.67 14.70 -19.52
C ALA A 457 -16.19 14.50 -19.71
N LEU A 458 -16.91 14.10 -18.65
CA LEU A 458 -18.38 14.05 -18.63
C LEU A 458 -19.03 15.43 -18.56
N GLN A 459 -18.28 16.50 -18.30
CA GLN A 459 -18.78 17.84 -18.59
C GLN A 459 -18.92 17.96 -20.10
N PHE A 460 -20.14 17.69 -20.59
CA PHE A 460 -20.60 18.15 -21.90
C PHE A 460 -20.53 19.67 -21.88
N GLY A 461 -19.34 20.21 -22.16
CA GLY A 461 -19.15 21.64 -22.29
C GLY A 461 -20.15 22.15 -23.32
N ASN A 462 -20.85 23.24 -22.98
CA ASN A 462 -21.66 23.97 -23.95
C ASN A 462 -20.82 24.14 -25.22
N LYS A 463 -21.39 23.83 -26.40
CA LYS A 463 -20.74 24.07 -27.70
C LYS A 463 -20.09 25.44 -27.62
N LYS A 464 -18.75 25.50 -27.52
CA LYS A 464 -18.03 26.76 -27.62
C LYS A 464 -18.40 27.27 -29.00
N ARG A 465 -19.21 28.32 -29.05
CA ARG A 465 -19.42 29.03 -30.31
C ARG A 465 -18.01 29.43 -30.77
N PRO A 466 -17.59 29.06 -31.99
CA PRO A 466 -16.30 29.50 -32.48
C PRO A 466 -16.25 31.02 -32.32
N VAL A 467 -15.10 31.56 -31.88
CA VAL A 467 -14.92 33.01 -31.75
C VAL A 467 -15.33 33.62 -33.09
N PRO A 468 -16.27 34.58 -33.13
CA PRO A 468 -16.75 35.13 -34.38
C PRO A 468 -15.52 35.63 -35.16
N PRO A 469 -15.31 35.15 -36.39
CA PRO A 469 -14.11 35.47 -37.14
C PRO A 469 -14.06 36.97 -37.35
N SER A 470 -13.01 37.63 -36.85
CA SER A 470 -12.77 39.07 -37.04
C SER A 470 -12.25 39.41 -38.44
N LYS A 471 -12.49 38.53 -39.42
CA LYS A 471 -12.03 38.68 -40.80
C LYS A 471 -13.13 39.33 -41.63
N PHE A 472 -12.75 40.15 -42.61
CA PHE A 472 -13.68 40.68 -43.61
C PHE A 472 -14.21 39.54 -44.49
N VAL A 473 -15.53 39.52 -44.71
CA VAL A 473 -16.24 38.50 -45.49
C VAL A 473 -17.02 39.18 -46.61
N VAL A 474 -16.89 38.64 -47.83
CA VAL A 474 -17.69 39.05 -48.98
C VAL A 474 -18.69 37.94 -49.29
N CYS A 475 -19.98 38.25 -49.18
CA CYS A 475 -21.09 37.38 -49.54
C CYS A 475 -21.47 37.67 -51.00
N GLN A 476 -20.90 36.92 -51.93
CA GLN A 476 -21.20 37.05 -53.36
C GLN A 476 -22.53 36.37 -53.68
N VAL A 477 -23.43 37.10 -54.34
CA VAL A 477 -24.77 36.62 -54.71
C VAL A 477 -24.94 36.73 -56.23
N PRO A 478 -24.72 35.65 -56.98
CA PRO A 478 -25.04 35.63 -58.40
C PRO A 478 -26.55 35.43 -58.58
N CYS A 479 -27.19 36.30 -59.36
CA CYS A 479 -28.62 36.28 -59.65
C CYS A 479 -28.84 36.06 -61.15
N TYR A 480 -29.56 34.98 -61.50
CA TYR A 480 -29.84 34.59 -62.89
C TYR A 480 -31.35 34.51 -63.12
N THR A 481 -31.96 35.56 -63.68
CA THR A 481 -33.42 35.60 -63.94
C THR A 481 -34.31 35.21 -62.75
N GLU A 482 -33.84 35.44 -61.52
CA GLU A 482 -34.53 35.09 -60.27
C GLU A 482 -35.79 35.95 -60.03
N ASP A 483 -36.77 35.41 -59.32
CA ASP A 483 -37.98 36.10 -58.88
C ASP A 483 -37.77 37.00 -57.65
N ASP A 484 -38.71 37.92 -57.40
CA ASP A 484 -38.65 38.86 -56.28
C ASP A 484 -38.62 38.14 -54.92
N ASP A 485 -39.45 37.10 -54.74
CA ASP A 485 -39.54 36.36 -53.48
C ASP A 485 -38.24 35.59 -53.17
N SER A 486 -37.58 35.01 -54.17
CA SER A 486 -36.31 34.28 -53.99
C SER A 486 -35.14 35.22 -53.70
N LEU A 487 -35.09 36.39 -54.34
CA LEU A 487 -34.09 37.42 -54.06
C LEU A 487 -34.25 37.98 -52.64
N ILE A 488 -35.49 38.30 -52.22
CA ILE A 488 -35.79 38.77 -50.87
C ILE A 488 -35.36 37.74 -49.82
N LYS A 489 -35.70 36.46 -50.03
CA LYS A 489 -35.30 35.38 -49.10
C LYS A 489 -33.79 35.24 -49.00
N THR A 490 -33.09 35.32 -50.12
CA THR A 490 -31.63 35.18 -50.17
C THR A 490 -30.93 36.34 -49.47
N ILE A 491 -31.34 37.58 -49.76
CA ILE A 491 -30.79 38.78 -49.14
C ILE A 491 -31.06 38.77 -47.62
N ASN A 492 -32.30 38.48 -47.20
CA ASN A 492 -32.65 38.39 -45.77
C ASN A 492 -31.90 37.27 -45.03
N SER A 493 -31.60 36.16 -45.71
CA SER A 493 -30.79 35.11 -45.11
C SER A 493 -29.33 35.53 -44.91
N LEU A 494 -28.77 36.31 -45.84
CA LEU A 494 -27.40 36.82 -45.75
C LEU A 494 -27.25 37.95 -44.72
N THR A 495 -28.27 38.78 -44.56
CA THR A 495 -28.29 39.81 -43.50
C THR A 495 -28.33 39.19 -42.12
N ALA A 496 -29.06 38.07 -41.95
CA ALA A 496 -29.18 37.34 -40.68
C ALA A 496 -27.96 36.47 -40.29
N LEU A 497 -26.87 36.48 -41.07
CA LEU A 497 -25.65 35.76 -40.72
C LEU A 497 -24.95 36.39 -39.50
N ASP A 498 -24.39 35.54 -38.62
CA ASP A 498 -23.69 35.89 -37.37
C ASP A 498 -22.29 36.52 -37.59
N TYR A 499 -22.00 37.01 -38.80
CA TYR A 499 -20.81 37.81 -39.07
C TYR A 499 -21.06 39.27 -38.68
N GLN A 500 -20.04 39.91 -38.10
CA GLN A 500 -20.11 41.33 -37.74
C GLN A 500 -20.44 42.20 -38.96
N ASP A 501 -21.48 43.03 -38.88
CA ASP A 501 -21.99 43.84 -39.99
C ASP A 501 -20.94 44.79 -40.57
N ASN A 502 -20.05 45.32 -39.73
CA ASN A 502 -18.92 46.17 -40.11
C ASN A 502 -17.82 45.44 -40.89
N HIS A 503 -17.84 44.11 -40.93
CA HIS A 503 -16.90 43.27 -41.70
C HIS A 503 -17.61 42.44 -42.78
N LYS A 504 -18.89 42.69 -43.06
CA LYS A 504 -19.72 41.95 -44.02
C LYS A 504 -20.04 42.84 -45.23
N LEU A 505 -19.67 42.38 -46.43
CA LEU A 505 -20.04 43.01 -47.69
C LEU A 505 -20.90 42.04 -48.50
N ILE A 506 -22.14 42.41 -48.82
CA ILE A 506 -22.97 41.64 -49.77
C ILE A 506 -22.70 42.19 -51.17
N PHE A 507 -22.22 41.33 -52.07
CA PHE A 507 -21.87 41.69 -53.44
C PHE A 507 -22.79 40.95 -54.42
N ILE A 508 -23.83 41.65 -54.88
CA ILE A 508 -24.86 41.08 -55.76
C ILE A 508 -24.45 41.29 -57.22
N ILE A 509 -24.48 40.22 -58.02
CA ILE A 509 -24.11 40.21 -59.44
C ILE A 509 -25.32 39.72 -60.22
N CYS A 510 -25.89 40.59 -61.06
CA CYS A 510 -26.98 40.24 -61.95
C CYS A 510 -26.47 39.86 -63.34
N ASP A 511 -27.18 38.96 -64.01
CA ASP A 511 -26.87 38.39 -65.31
C ASP A 511 -27.05 39.34 -66.51
N GLY A 512 -27.85 40.39 -66.36
CA GLY A 512 -28.03 41.46 -67.34
C GLY A 512 -29.43 42.05 -67.29
N ASN A 513 -29.77 42.94 -68.22
CA ASN A 513 -31.11 43.52 -68.32
C ASN A 513 -32.09 42.53 -69.00
N ILE A 514 -32.22 41.33 -68.43
CA ILE A 514 -33.00 40.21 -68.96
C ILE A 514 -34.23 40.02 -68.07
N ILE A 515 -35.40 39.87 -68.70
CA ILE A 515 -36.65 39.59 -68.02
C ILE A 515 -36.86 38.08 -67.98
N GLY A 516 -36.81 37.51 -66.78
CA GLY A 516 -37.06 36.08 -66.53
C GLY A 516 -38.51 35.67 -66.81
N SER A 517 -38.75 34.38 -67.04
CA SER A 517 -40.10 33.86 -67.25
C SER A 517 -40.92 34.02 -65.96
N GLY A 518 -41.96 34.87 -66.00
CA GLY A 518 -42.81 35.16 -64.84
C GLY A 518 -42.48 36.44 -64.08
N ASN A 519 -41.48 37.21 -64.53
CA ASN A 519 -41.13 38.51 -63.95
C ASN A 519 -41.58 39.67 -64.84
N ASP A 520 -42.02 40.77 -64.22
CA ASP A 520 -42.43 42.00 -64.93
C ASP A 520 -41.25 42.97 -65.16
N LYS A 521 -40.11 42.71 -64.52
CA LYS A 521 -38.92 43.57 -64.55
C LYS A 521 -37.64 42.75 -64.72
N PRO A 522 -36.57 43.37 -65.24
CA PRO A 522 -35.25 42.77 -65.27
C PRO A 522 -34.68 42.53 -63.86
N THR A 523 -33.87 41.48 -63.69
CA THR A 523 -33.28 41.10 -62.39
C THR A 523 -32.52 42.24 -61.69
N PRO A 524 -31.69 43.07 -62.36
CA PRO A 524 -31.05 44.22 -61.72
C PRO A 524 -32.06 45.20 -61.13
N ARG A 525 -33.21 45.38 -61.79
CA ARG A 525 -34.24 46.32 -61.36
C ARG A 525 -35.02 45.80 -60.16
N ILE A 526 -35.30 44.50 -60.13
CA ILE A 526 -35.91 43.84 -58.97
C ILE A 526 -35.00 43.99 -57.74
N VAL A 527 -33.69 43.76 -57.89
CA VAL A 527 -32.72 43.97 -56.79
C VAL A 527 -32.70 45.41 -56.30
N LEU A 528 -32.69 46.40 -57.20
CA LEU A 528 -32.73 47.82 -56.81
C LEU A 528 -34.01 48.21 -56.08
N ASP A 529 -35.15 47.66 -56.50
CA ASP A 529 -36.45 47.87 -55.86
C ASP A 529 -36.45 47.26 -54.44
N ILE A 530 -35.91 46.05 -54.25
CA ILE A 530 -35.74 45.40 -52.93
C ILE A 530 -34.84 46.23 -52.01
N LEU A 531 -33.78 46.83 -52.56
CA LEU A 531 -32.84 47.67 -51.81
C LEU A 531 -33.36 49.11 -51.58
N GLY A 532 -34.53 49.46 -52.13
CA GLY A 532 -35.17 50.77 -51.94
C GLY A 532 -34.49 51.92 -52.69
N VAL A 533 -33.83 51.65 -53.81
CA VAL A 533 -33.22 52.67 -54.66
C VAL A 533 -34.33 53.43 -55.43
N ASP A 534 -34.16 54.75 -55.58
CA ASP A 534 -35.13 55.61 -56.26
C ASP A 534 -35.42 55.09 -57.69
N PRO A 535 -36.70 54.84 -58.06
CA PRO A 535 -37.06 54.39 -59.39
C PRO A 535 -36.62 55.31 -60.53
N TYR A 536 -36.44 56.61 -60.27
CA TYR A 536 -36.04 57.58 -61.29
C TYR A 536 -34.52 57.71 -61.46
N TYR A 537 -33.76 57.01 -60.61
CA TYR A 537 -32.32 56.91 -60.70
C TYR A 537 -31.95 55.69 -61.54
N ASP A 538 -31.36 55.92 -62.71
CA ASP A 538 -30.75 54.87 -63.53
C ASP A 538 -29.26 54.81 -63.17
N PRO A 539 -28.82 53.81 -62.38
CA PRO A 539 -27.40 53.70 -62.01
C PRO A 539 -26.56 53.42 -63.27
N PRO A 540 -25.34 53.99 -63.36
CA PRO A 540 -24.49 53.91 -64.56
C PRO A 540 -23.98 52.51 -64.90
#